data_AF-A0A7X7WJT9-F1
#
_entry.id   AF-A0A7X7WJT9-F1
#
_cell.length_a   1.000
_cell.length_b   1.000
_cell.length_c   1.000
_cell.angle_alpha   90.00
_cell.angle_beta   90.00
_cell.angle_gamma   90.00
#
_symmetry.space_group_name_H-M   'P 1'
#
loop_
_entity.id
_entity.type
_entity.pdbx_description
1 polymer ?
#
loop_
_entity_poly.entity_id
_entity_poly.type
_entity_poly.pdbx_seq_one_letter_code
_entity_poly.pdbx_strand_id
1 'polypeptide(L)' 'MRGSLRTMEYERFLKAFRKAREDKGLTQEEVAKILKRPQSYVSKCESGERRVDVIELAEFAKVYGKPLNYFVHNRA' A
#
# COMPACT_ATOMS: atom_id res chain seq x y z
N MET A 1 11.30 -4.07 19.65
CA MET A 1 9.95 -4.60 19.93
C MET A 1 9.25 -4.91 18.61
N ARG A 2 9.12 -6.19 18.23
CA ARG A 2 8.40 -6.60 17.00
C ARG A 2 6.93 -6.80 17.36
N GLY A 3 6.17 -5.73 17.28
CA GLY A 3 4.74 -5.78 17.52
C GLY A 3 4.00 -6.56 16.43
N SER A 4 3.21 -7.53 16.89
CA SER A 4 1.88 -7.88 16.38
C SER A 4 1.78 -8.86 15.21
N LEU A 5 1.03 -9.92 15.49
CA LEU A 5 0.46 -10.91 14.59
C LEU A 5 0.00 -10.24 13.27
N ARG A 6 0.74 -10.47 12.19
CA ARG A 6 0.29 -10.08 10.86
C ARG A 6 -0.73 -11.12 10.41
N THR A 7 -1.97 -10.68 10.24
CA THR A 7 -3.01 -11.54 9.70
C THR A 7 -2.67 -11.89 8.25
N MET A 8 -3.12 -13.05 7.79
CA MET A 8 -2.91 -13.45 6.38
C MET A 8 -3.54 -12.42 5.43
N GLU A 9 -4.63 -11.78 5.84
CA GLU A 9 -5.32 -10.71 5.13
C GLU A 9 -4.43 -9.49 4.95
N TYR A 10 -3.71 -9.08 6.00
CA TYR A 10 -2.81 -7.94 5.88
C TYR A 10 -1.61 -8.24 4.97
N GLU A 11 -1.08 -9.45 5.02
CA GLU A 11 -0.02 -9.88 4.09
C GLU A 11 -0.51 -9.90 2.63
N ARG A 12 -1.76 -10.31 2.38
CA ARG A 12 -2.38 -10.20 1.05
C ARG A 12 -2.55 -8.74 0.62
N PHE A 13 -2.98 -7.87 1.53
CA PHE A 13 -3.06 -6.44 1.30
C PHE A 13 -1.69 -5.86 0.89
N LEU A 14 -0.62 -6.12 1.64
CA LEU A 14 0.73 -5.62 1.31
C LEU A 14 1.21 -6.10 -0.06
N LYS A 15 0.96 -7.37 -0.40
CA LYS A 15 1.28 -7.94 -1.72
C LYS A 15 0.52 -7.22 -2.83
N ALA A 16 -0.79 -7.03 -2.66
CA ALA A 16 -1.61 -6.30 -3.63
C ALA A 16 -1.15 -4.85 -3.77
N PHE A 17 -0.78 -4.21 -2.66
CA PHE A 17 -0.31 -2.84 -2.60
C PHE A 17 0.97 -2.61 -3.40
N ARG A 18 1.99 -3.45 -3.16
CA ARG A 18 3.24 -3.43 -3.92
C ARG A 18 3.02 -3.77 -5.39
N LYS A 19 2.20 -4.79 -5.68
CA LYS A 19 1.87 -5.19 -7.04
C LYS A 19 1.18 -4.07 -7.81
N ALA A 20 0.28 -3.32 -7.19
CA ALA A 20 -0.41 -2.21 -7.84
C ALA A 20 0.57 -1.11 -8.28
N ARG A 21 1.58 -0.80 -7.46
CA ARG A 21 2.65 0.12 -7.82
C ARG A 21 3.48 -0.40 -9.00
N GLU A 22 3.90 -1.66 -8.93
CA GLU A 22 4.73 -2.31 -9.96
C GLU A 22 3.98 -2.45 -11.29
N ASP A 23 2.70 -2.82 -11.28
CA ASP A 23 1.82 -2.86 -12.46
C ASP A 23 1.71 -1.48 -13.15
N LYS A 24 1.81 -0.40 -12.36
CA LYS A 24 1.79 0.99 -12.86
C LYS A 24 3.17 1.44 -13.37
N GLY A 25 4.21 0.64 -13.17
CA GLY A 25 5.59 0.95 -13.56
C GLY A 25 6.26 2.03 -12.70
N LEU A 26 5.75 2.28 -11.48
CA LEU A 26 6.27 3.34 -10.62
C LEU A 26 7.27 2.81 -9.60
N THR A 27 8.31 3.59 -9.33
CA THR A 27 9.21 3.43 -8.18
C THR A 27 8.56 3.99 -6.91
N GLN A 28 9.06 3.59 -5.73
CA GLN A 28 8.57 4.16 -4.47
C GLN A 28 8.84 5.67 -4.37
N GLU A 29 9.94 6.16 -4.96
CA GLU A 29 10.26 7.59 -5.01
C GLU A 29 9.27 8.39 -5.86
N GLU A 30 8.86 7.87 -7.02
CA GLU A 30 7.88 8.54 -7.87
C GLU A 30 6.52 8.65 -7.18
N VAL A 31 6.07 7.58 -6.54
CA VAL A 31 4.84 7.59 -5.74
C VAL A 31 4.93 8.61 -4.62
N ALA A 32 6.06 8.64 -3.91
CA ALA A 32 6.30 9.58 -2.83
C ALA A 32 6.26 11.04 -3.31
N LYS A 33 6.86 11.33 -4.48
CA LYS A 33 6.78 12.64 -5.13
C LYS A 33 5.35 13.02 -5.48
N ILE A 34 4.58 12.10 -6.07
CA ILE A 34 3.17 12.32 -6.43
C ILE A 34 2.32 12.63 -5.19
N LEU A 35 2.52 11.87 -4.10
CA LEU A 35 1.80 12.04 -2.84
C LEU A 35 2.35 13.17 -1.96
N LYS A 36 3.44 13.84 -2.37
CA LYS A 36 4.15 14.85 -1.57
C LYS A 36 4.54 14.32 -0.18
N ARG A 37 5.04 13.09 -0.14
CA ARG A 37 5.53 12.40 1.06
C ARG A 37 7.00 12.00 0.90
N PRO A 38 7.74 11.72 1.98
CA PRO A 38 9.06 11.10 1.90
C PRO A 38 8.99 9.70 1.28
N GLN A 39 10.02 9.25 0.55
CA GLN A 39 10.07 7.87 0.03
C GLN A 39 9.92 6.82 1.14
N SER A 40 10.46 7.10 2.33
CA SER A 40 10.32 6.25 3.51
C SER A 40 8.87 6.03 3.93
N TYR A 41 7.96 6.98 3.67
CA TYR A 41 6.53 6.80 3.91
C TYR A 41 5.98 5.65 3.06
N VAL A 42 6.28 5.64 1.76
CA VAL A 42 5.83 4.58 0.83
C VAL A 42 6.45 3.24 1.20
N SER A 43 7.77 3.21 1.46
CA SER A 43 8.49 2.00 1.87
C SER A 43 7.91 1.39 3.16
N LYS A 44 7.63 2.21 4.18
CA LYS A 44 7.05 1.75 5.45
C LYS A 44 5.61 1.25 5.30
N CYS A 45 4.83 1.83 4.39
CA CYS A 45 3.51 1.34 4.05
C CYS A 45 3.59 -0.03 3.36
N GLU A 46 4.46 -0.18 2.36
CA GLU A 46 4.64 -1.45 1.63
C GLU A 46 5.25 -2.57 2.48
N SER A 47 6.12 -2.24 3.44
CA SER A 47 6.68 -3.22 4.38
C SER A 47 5.72 -3.60 5.50
N GLY A 48 4.66 -2.81 5.70
CA GLY A 48 3.74 -2.94 6.83
C GLY A 48 4.30 -2.47 8.17
N GLU A 49 5.45 -1.77 8.19
CA GLU A 49 5.93 -1.06 9.39
C GLU A 49 4.95 0.05 9.79
N ARG A 50 4.30 0.67 8.80
CA ARG A 50 3.23 1.64 8.98
C ARG A 50 1.94 1.11 8.38
N ARG A 51 0.84 1.16 9.15
CA ARG A 51 -0.50 0.88 8.65
C ARG A 51 -0.95 2.02 7.73
N VAL A 52 -1.67 1.66 6.67
CA VAL A 52 -2.32 2.60 5.75
C VAL A 52 -3.78 2.72 6.20
N ASP A 53 -4.26 3.93 6.46
CA ASP A 53 -5.69 4.15 6.72
C ASP A 53 -6.52 4.21 5.43
N VAL A 54 -7.85 4.30 5.54
CA VAL A 54 -8.73 4.27 4.36
C VAL A 54 -8.59 5.49 3.44
N ILE A 55 -8.28 6.66 3.99
CA ILE A 55 -8.10 7.90 3.21
C ILE A 55 -6.78 7.81 2.44
N GLU A 56 -5.72 7.39 3.12
CA GLU A 56 -4.42 7.15 2.49
C GLU A 56 -4.53 6.08 1.41
N LEU A 57 -5.25 4.98 1.67
CA LEU A 57 -5.48 3.94 0.69
C LEU A 57 -6.20 4.47 -0.55
N ALA A 58 -7.15 5.39 -0.39
CA ALA A 58 -7.82 6.04 -1.52
C ALA A 58 -6.88 6.93 -2.35
N GLU A 59 -5.92 7.61 -1.72
CA GLU A 59 -4.88 8.36 -2.43
C GLU A 59 -3.96 7.43 -3.24
N PHE A 60 -3.44 6.37 -2.60
CA PHE A 60 -2.62 5.37 -3.27
C PHE A 60 -3.36 4.67 -4.41
N ALA A 61 -4.63 4.31 -4.21
CA ALA A 61 -5.48 3.68 -5.22
C ALA A 61 -5.60 4.54 -6.49
N LYS A 62 -5.75 5.86 -6.33
CA LYS A 62 -5.77 6.81 -7.45
C LYS A 62 -4.42 6.83 -8.18
N VAL A 63 -3.31 6.90 -7.46
CA VAL A 63 -1.95 6.90 -8.05
C VAL A 63 -1.69 5.60 -8.81
N TYR A 64 -2.07 4.46 -8.24
CA TYR A 64 -1.87 3.14 -8.83
C TYR A 64 -2.89 2.79 -9.92
N GLY A 65 -3.96 3.58 -10.06
CA GLY A 65 -5.03 3.31 -11.02
C GLY A 65 -5.79 2.01 -10.72
N LYS A 66 -6.01 1.71 -9.44
CA LYS A 66 -6.80 0.54 -8.99
C LYS A 66 -8.02 1.00 -8.19
N PRO A 67 -9.17 0.31 -8.28
CA PRO A 67 -10.29 0.55 -7.37
C PRO A 67 -9.96 0.07 -5.95
N LEU A 68 -10.64 0.61 -4.92
CA LEU A 68 -10.37 0.27 -3.51
C LEU A 68 -10.52 -1.23 -3.21
N ASN A 69 -11.51 -1.89 -3.82
CA ASN A 69 -11.76 -3.32 -3.67
C ASN A 69 -10.63 -4.21 -4.21
N TYR A 70 -9.69 -3.67 -5.00
CA TYR A 70 -8.47 -4.39 -5.39
C TYR A 70 -7.59 -4.73 -4.18
N PHE A 71 -7.60 -3.88 -3.15
CA PHE A 71 -6.75 -4.04 -1.96
C PHE A 71 -7.45 -4.82 -0.84
N VAL A 72 -8.78 -4.86 -0.85
CA VAL A 72 -9.59 -5.51 0.19
C VAL A 72 -10.05 -6.88 -0.29
N HIS A 73 -9.46 -7.93 0.28
CA HIS A 73 -9.84 -9.30 -0.02
C HIS A 73 -10.81 -9.77 1.08
N ASN A 74 -12.11 -9.75 0.80
CA ASN A 74 -13.07 -10.42 1.67
C ASN A 74 -12.91 -11.93 1.53
N ARG A 75 -12.85 -12.65 2.66
CA ARG A 75 -13.23 -14.06 2.67
C ARG A 75 -14.74 -14.09 2.47
N ALA A 76 -15.20 -14.79 1.45
CA ALA A 76 -16.56 -15.31 1.46
C ALA A 76 -16.71 -16.33 2.60
#